data_AF-A0A820A7E7-F1
#
_entry.id   AF-A0A820A7E7-F1
#
_cell.length_a   1.000
_cell.length_b   1.000
_cell.length_c   1.000
_cell.angle_alpha   90.00
_cell.angle_beta   90.00
_cell.angle_gamma   90.00
#
_symmetry.space_group_name_H-M   'P 1'
#
loop_
_entity.id
_entity.type
_entity.pdbx_description
1 polymer ?
#
loop_
_entity_poly.entity_id
_entity_poly.type
_entity_poly.pdbx_seq_one_letter_code
_entity_poly.pdbx_strand_id
1 'polypeptide(L)'
;MPIPASVRFYTYFPLLIPSIPCSIFILYHLLTNRTLRQALNNHVIILILILGLVYELTDVIWLMHYYRVGISLFQIPAFCLIWVFIDLGIFVTITILV
;
A
#
# COMPACT_ATOMS: atom_id res chain seq x y z
N MET A 1 8.54 -20.38 15.36
CA MET A 1 7.71 -21.13 14.37
C MET A 1 7.07 -20.10 13.45
N PRO A 2 7.29 -20.12 12.13
CA PRO A 2 6.66 -19.14 11.23
C PRO A 2 5.13 -19.32 11.24
N ILE A 3 4.40 -18.21 11.35
CA ILE A 3 2.94 -18.19 11.31
C ILE A 3 2.46 -18.78 9.97
N PRO A 4 1.51 -19.74 9.95
CA PRO A 4 0.98 -20.31 8.72
C PRO A 4 0.40 -19.26 7.78
N ALA A 5 0.56 -19.45 6.47
CA ALA A 5 0.07 -18.52 5.44
C ALA A 5 -1.45 -18.27 5.53
N SER A 6 -2.22 -19.31 5.88
CA SER A 6 -3.67 -19.21 6.13
C SER A 6 -3.99 -18.23 7.26
N VAL A 7 -3.29 -18.31 8.38
CA VAL A 7 -3.48 -17.40 9.53
C VAL A 7 -3.16 -15.96 9.14
N ARG A 8 -2.08 -15.74 8.37
CA ARG A 8 -1.73 -14.41 7.85
C ARG A 8 -2.84 -13.85 6.94
N PHE A 9 -3.32 -14.66 5.99
CA PHE A 9 -4.40 -14.26 5.09
C PHE A 9 -5.65 -13.82 5.85
N TYR A 10 -6.13 -14.63 6.80
CA TYR A 10 -7.33 -14.31 7.58
C TYR A 10 -7.17 -13.11 8.51
N THR A 11 -5.94 -12.76 8.88
CA THR A 11 -5.68 -11.58 9.71
C THR A 11 -5.69 -10.30 8.88
N TYR A 12 -5.04 -10.30 7.72
CA TYR A 12 -4.88 -9.10 6.89
C TYR A 12 -6.10 -8.81 5.99
N PHE A 13 -6.75 -9.84 5.47
CA PHE A 13 -7.90 -9.67 4.57
C PHE A 13 -9.04 -8.80 5.15
N PRO A 14 -9.52 -9.01 6.39
CA PRO A 14 -10.57 -8.17 6.95
C PRO A 14 -10.12 -6.74 7.25
N LEU A 15 -8.81 -6.50 7.43
CA LEU A 15 -8.26 -5.16 7.63
C LEU A 15 -8.14 -4.39 6.30
N LEU A 16 -7.86 -5.10 5.20
CA LEU A 16 -7.74 -4.48 3.88
C LEU A 16 -9.07 -3.92 3.36
N ILE A 17 -10.18 -4.61 3.64
CA ILE A 17 -11.53 -4.21 3.20
C ILE A 17 -11.91 -2.79 3.65
N PRO A 18 -11.77 -2.40 4.93
CA PRO A 18 -12.02 -1.03 5.36
C PRO A 18 -10.85 -0.08 5.05
N SER A 19 -9.61 -0.57 4.99
CA SER A 19 -8.45 0.31 4.81
C SER A 19 -8.49 1.05 3.47
N ILE A 20 -8.72 0.34 2.36
CA ILE A 20 -8.79 0.93 1.02
C ILE A 20 -9.84 2.06 0.90
N PRO A 21 -11.13 1.85 1.25
CA PRO A 21 -12.13 2.91 1.15
C PRO A 21 -11.86 4.05 2.13
N CYS A 22 -11.31 3.78 3.33
CA CYS A 22 -10.90 4.83 4.26
C CYS A 22 -9.77 5.70 3.67
N SER A 23 -8.73 5.08 3.12
CA SER A 23 -7.61 5.77 2.45
C SER A 23 -8.10 6.64 1.29
N ILE A 24 -8.99 6.10 0.45
CA ILE A 24 -9.60 6.83 -0.68
C ILE A 24 -10.44 8.01 -0.16
N PHE A 25 -11.26 7.80 0.87
CA PHE A 25 -12.10 8.84 1.44
C PHE A 25 -11.28 10.00 2.01
N ILE A 26 -10.24 9.70 2.79
CA ILE A 26 -9.35 10.72 3.37
C ILE A 26 -8.63 11.48 2.26
N LEU A 27 -8.11 10.78 1.24
CA LEU A 27 -7.46 11.39 0.10
C LEU A 27 -8.40 12.32 -0.67
N TYR A 28 -9.63 11.87 -0.93
CA TYR A 28 -10.67 12.67 -1.57
C TYR A 28 -10.99 13.94 -0.77
N HIS A 29 -11.15 13.81 0.55
CA HIS A 29 -11.44 14.93 1.43
C HIS A 29 -10.31 15.97 1.44
N LEU A 30 -9.05 15.52 1.53
CA LEU A 30 -7.87 16.39 1.49
C LEU A 30 -7.68 17.09 0.13
N LEU A 31 -7.96 16.40 -0.98
CA LEU A 31 -7.84 16.98 -2.32
C LEU A 31 -8.96 17.98 -2.64
N THR A 32 -10.18 17.72 -2.17
CA THR A 32 -11.35 18.55 -2.46
C THR A 32 -11.35 19.83 -1.64
N ASN A 33 -10.87 19.80 -0.40
CA ASN A 33 -10.83 20.97 0.45
C ASN A 33 -9.58 21.84 0.19
N ARG A 34 -9.79 23.00 -0.45
CA ARG A 34 -8.70 23.91 -0.85
C ARG A 34 -7.87 24.43 0.33
N THR A 35 -8.47 24.66 1.49
CA THR A 35 -7.76 25.18 2.68
C THR A 35 -6.86 24.10 3.28
N LEU A 36 -7.34 22.85 3.33
CA LEU A 36 -6.52 21.71 3.73
C LEU A 36 -5.40 21.47 2.73
N ARG A 37 -5.66 21.57 1.43
CA ARG A 37 -4.64 21.34 0.40
C ARG A 37 -3.48 22.34 0.45
N GLN A 38 -3.71 23.58 0.88
CA GLN A 38 -2.67 24.63 0.87
C GLN A 38 -1.71 24.59 2.06
N ALA A 39 -2.00 23.81 3.10
CA ALA A 39 -1.06 23.62 4.20
C ALA A 39 0.08 22.67 3.78
N LEU A 40 1.33 23.10 3.95
CA LEU A 40 2.52 22.34 3.53
C LEU A 40 2.54 20.91 4.11
N ASN A 41 2.15 20.76 5.39
CA ASN A 41 2.07 19.46 6.05
C ASN A 41 1.07 18.51 5.38
N ASN A 42 -0.03 19.05 4.84
CA ASN A 42 -1.06 18.23 4.21
C ASN A 42 -0.60 17.72 2.84
N HIS A 43 0.32 18.39 2.15
CA HIS A 43 0.94 17.86 0.93
C HIS A 43 1.76 16.59 1.21
N VAL A 44 2.52 16.56 2.30
CA VAL A 44 3.26 15.37 2.72
C VAL A 44 2.31 14.24 3.09
N ILE A 45 1.25 14.53 3.85
CA ILE A 45 0.21 13.55 4.20
C ILE A 45 -0.47 12.98 2.95
N ILE A 46 -0.78 13.82 1.96
CA ILE A 46 -1.35 13.39 0.67
C ILE A 46 -0.39 12.43 -0.05
N LEU A 47 0.91 12.74 -0.10
CA LEU A 47 1.92 11.86 -0.70
C LEU A 47 2.01 10.52 0.02
N ILE A 48 2.07 10.52 1.35
CA ILE A 48 2.11 9.30 2.15
C ILE A 48 0.84 8.46 1.92
N LEU A 49 -0.35 9.08 1.88
CA LEU A 49 -1.61 8.40 1.59
C LEU A 49 -1.62 7.78 0.19
N ILE A 50 -1.12 8.47 -0.83
CA ILE A 50 -1.05 7.94 -2.19
C ILE A 50 -0.09 6.74 -2.24
N LEU A 51 1.10 6.87 -1.67
CA LEU A 51 2.08 5.78 -1.64
C LEU A 51 1.58 4.56 -0.86
N GLY A 52 0.93 4.80 0.29
CA GLY A 52 0.29 3.75 1.08
C GLY A 52 -0.84 3.06 0.31
N LEU A 53 -1.68 3.81 -0.40
CA LEU A 53 -2.75 3.25 -1.22
C LEU A 53 -2.20 2.42 -2.39
N VAL A 54 -1.10 2.85 -3.02
CA VAL A 54 -0.41 2.05 -4.04
C VAL A 54 0.02 0.71 -3.42
N TYR A 55 0.69 0.74 -2.27
CA TYR A 55 1.15 -0.46 -1.56
C TYR A 55 -0.01 -1.41 -1.18
N GLU A 56 -1.14 -0.87 -0.73
CA GLU A 56 -2.35 -1.65 -0.45
C GLU A 56 -2.90 -2.34 -1.70
N LEU A 57 -2.89 -1.66 -2.85
CA LEU A 57 -3.43 -2.17 -4.11
C LEU A 57 -2.46 -3.09 -4.88
N THR A 58 -1.18 -3.06 -4.54
CA THR A 58 -0.15 -3.91 -5.15
C THR A 58 0.32 -4.97 -4.18
N ASP A 59 1.23 -4.62 -3.28
CA ASP A 59 1.99 -5.54 -2.45
C ASP A 59 1.08 -6.34 -1.53
N VAL A 60 0.12 -5.69 -0.87
CA VAL A 60 -0.79 -6.39 0.03
C VAL A 60 -1.70 -7.35 -0.75
N ILE A 61 -2.22 -6.95 -1.91
CA ILE A 61 -3.05 -7.82 -2.77
C ILE A 61 -2.24 -9.00 -3.31
N TRP A 62 -1.02 -8.77 -3.80
CA TRP A 62 -0.17 -9.84 -4.34
C TRP A 62 0.29 -10.80 -3.25
N LEU A 63 0.54 -10.28 -2.05
CA LEU A 63 0.84 -11.07 -0.86
C LEU A 63 -0.36 -11.91 -0.42
N MET A 64 -1.58 -11.36 -0.45
CA MET A 64 -2.80 -12.13 -0.19
C MET A 64 -2.99 -13.25 -1.21
N HIS A 65 -2.74 -12.98 -2.50
CA HIS A 65 -2.78 -14.00 -3.54
C HIS A 65 -1.77 -15.11 -3.25
N TYR A 66 -0.53 -14.74 -2.90
CA TYR A 66 0.50 -15.69 -2.52
C TYR A 66 0.12 -16.53 -1.30
N TYR A 67 -0.46 -15.93 -0.26
CA TYR A 67 -0.90 -16.69 0.92
C TYR A 67 -2.05 -17.66 0.64
N ARG A 68 -2.88 -17.37 -0.37
CA ARG A 68 -4.01 -18.23 -0.74
C ARG A 68 -3.62 -19.34 -1.70
N VAL A 69 -2.81 -19.04 -2.72
CA VAL A 69 -2.52 -19.96 -3.84
C VAL A 69 -1.11 -20.57 -3.73
N GLY A 70 -0.23 -19.99 -2.92
CA GLY A 70 1.17 -20.42 -2.77
C GLY A 70 2.11 -19.92 -3.88
N ILE A 71 1.59 -19.15 -4.84
CA ILE A 71 2.34 -18.59 -5.98
C ILE A 71 2.14 -17.08 -6.08
N SER A 72 3.20 -16.37 -6.48
CA SER A 72 3.13 -14.93 -6.73
C SER A 72 2.23 -14.64 -7.93
N LEU A 73 1.51 -13.52 -7.88
CA LEU A 73 0.64 -13.10 -8.99
C LEU A 73 1.44 -12.83 -10.26
N PHE A 74 2.62 -12.23 -10.11
CA PHE A 74 3.58 -12.00 -11.18
C PHE A 74 4.81 -12.88 -10.97
N GLN A 75 5.19 -13.61 -12.01
CA GLN A 75 6.35 -14.52 -12.02
C GLN A 75 7.41 -14.12 -13.05
N ILE A 76 7.21 -12.99 -13.74
CA ILE A 76 8.13 -12.50 -14.76
C ILE A 76 9.33 -11.87 -14.04
N PRO A 77 10.57 -12.37 -14.24
CA PRO A 77 11.74 -11.88 -13.50
C PRO A 77 11.99 -10.37 -13.68
N ALA A 78 11.79 -9.86 -14.90
CA ALA A 78 11.91 -8.44 -15.19
C ALA A 78 10.90 -7.60 -14.38
N PHE A 79 9.66 -8.06 -14.27
CA PHE A 79 8.63 -7.38 -13.46
C PHE A 79 9.02 -7.36 -11.98
N CYS A 80 9.49 -8.49 -11.44
CA CYS A 80 9.91 -8.56 -10.04
C CYS A 80 11.07 -7.60 -9.74
N LEU A 81 12.08 -7.51 -10.62
CA LEU A 81 13.20 -6.60 -10.45
C LEU A 81 12.79 -5.13 -10.53
N ILE A 82 11.94 -4.78 -11.50
CA ILE A 82 11.37 -3.43 -11.62
C ILE A 82 10.57 -3.09 -10.36
N TRP A 83 9.75 -4.02 -9.88
CA TRP A 83 8.92 -3.80 -8.71
C TRP A 83 9.74 -3.62 -7.44
N VAL A 84 10.76 -4.44 -7.21
CA VAL A 84 11.66 -4.28 -6.05
C VAL A 84 12.34 -2.90 -6.07
N PHE A 85 12.73 -2.40 -7.24
CA PHE A 85 13.29 -1.05 -7.35
C PHE A 85 12.27 0.04 -6.98
N ILE A 86 11.03 -0.10 -7.46
CA ILE A 86 9.93 0.83 -7.14
C ILE A 86 9.61 0.78 -5.63
N ASP A 87 9.43 -0.43 -5.08
CA ASP A 87 9.10 -0.66 -3.67
C ASP A 87 10.16 -0.08 -2.74
N LEU A 88 11.45 -0.28 -3.05
CA LEU A 88 12.54 0.34 -2.31
C LEU A 88 12.48 1.87 -2.35
N GLY A 89 12.19 2.44 -3.53
CA GLY A 89 12.02 3.88 -3.70
C GLY A 89 10.86 4.43 -2.87
N ILE A 90 9.73 3.74 -2.86
CA ILE A 90 8.56 4.08 -2.04
C ILE A 90 8.91 4.01 -0.55
N PHE A 91 9.53 2.92 -0.10
CA PHE A 91 9.93 2.71 1.28
C PHE A 91 10.87 3.81 1.78
N VAL A 92 11.91 4.14 1.00
CA VAL A 92 12.85 5.22 1.32
C VAL A 92 12.14 6.57 1.38
N THR A 93 11.26 6.84 0.42
CA THR A 93 10.49 8.10 0.38
C THR A 93 9.63 8.27 1.63
N ILE A 94 8.88 7.23 2.02
CA ILE A 94 8.07 7.24 3.24
C ILE A 94 8.97 7.43 4.48
N THR A 95 10.08 6.71 4.56
CA THR A 95 11.02 6.79 5.70
C THR A 95 11.62 8.18 5.87
N ILE A 96 11.83 8.93 4.80
CA ILE A 96 12.37 10.30 4.85
C ILE A 96 11.29 11.32 5.23
N LEU A 97 10.03 11.06 4.86
CA LEU A 97 8.91 11.98 5.08
C LEU A 97 8.27 11.86 6.48
N VAL A 98 8.57 10.80 7.22
CA VAL A 98 8.10 10.52 8.60
C VAL A 98 9.16 10.92 9.61
#